data_AF-A0A7C7NN26-F1
#
_entry.id   AF-A0A7C7NN26-F1
#
_cell.length_a   1.000
_cell.length_b   1.000
_cell.length_c   1.000
_cell.angle_alpha   90.00
_cell.angle_beta   90.00
_cell.angle_gamma   90.00
#
_symmetry.space_group_name_H-M   'P 1'
#
loop_
_entity.id
_entity.type
_entity.pdbx_description
1 polymer ?
#
loop_
_entity_poly.entity_id
_entity_poly.type
_entity_poly.pdbx_seq_one_letter_code
_entity_poly.pdbx_strand_id
1 'polypeptide(L)'
;MRHRVKKKHFDRTKEQRKALFRSLARALILEERITTGVEKAKALRPFIERLITLARKAEATDDKIKKLHYRREALSLLPDKEAVAKLFEDLGQGKEP
;
A
#
# COMPACT_ATOMS: atom_id res chain seq x y z
N MET A 1 -20.11 -17.26 -13.77
CA MET A 1 -19.16 -16.19 -13.37
C MET A 1 -19.75 -14.82 -13.71
N ARG A 2 -19.51 -13.77 -12.90
CA ARG A 2 -19.88 -12.40 -13.31
C ARG A 2 -18.91 -11.91 -14.39
N HIS A 3 -19.40 -11.59 -15.58
CA HIS A 3 -18.57 -11.08 -16.68
C HIS A 3 -17.88 -9.78 -16.30
N ARG A 4 -16.60 -9.63 -16.68
CA ARG A 4 -15.77 -8.42 -16.51
C ARG A 4 -15.54 -7.97 -15.05
N VAL A 5 -15.77 -8.82 -14.05
CA VAL A 5 -15.50 -8.48 -12.64
C VAL A 5 -14.12 -8.97 -12.22
N LYS A 6 -13.15 -8.03 -12.14
CA LYS A 6 -11.77 -8.32 -11.68
C LYS A 6 -11.60 -8.30 -10.16
N LYS A 7 -12.51 -7.62 -9.44
CA LYS A 7 -12.43 -7.43 -7.98
C LYS A 7 -13.04 -8.62 -7.21
N LYS A 8 -12.28 -9.18 -6.28
CA LYS A 8 -12.78 -10.18 -5.32
C LYS A 8 -13.42 -9.48 -4.11
N HIS A 9 -14.51 -10.04 -3.61
CA HIS A 9 -15.25 -9.47 -2.47
C HIS A 9 -14.86 -10.10 -1.12
N PHE A 10 -14.31 -11.32 -1.11
CA PHE A 10 -13.90 -12.04 0.11
C PHE A 10 -15.01 -12.13 1.16
N ASP A 11 -16.27 -12.24 0.70
CA ASP A 11 -17.47 -12.30 1.55
C ASP A 11 -17.57 -11.16 2.58
N ARG A 12 -17.06 -9.99 2.18
CA ARG A 12 -16.96 -8.80 3.02
C ARG A 12 -17.61 -7.59 2.38
N THR A 13 -18.12 -6.70 3.24
CA THR A 13 -18.58 -5.38 2.81
C THR A 13 -17.40 -4.53 2.31
N LYS A 14 -17.70 -3.42 1.62
CA LYS A 14 -16.67 -2.51 1.09
C LYS A 14 -15.72 -2.03 2.19
N GLU A 15 -16.26 -1.63 3.35
CA GLU A 15 -15.47 -1.11 4.46
C GLU A 15 -14.60 -2.19 5.11
N GLN A 16 -15.15 -3.39 5.34
CA GLN A 16 -14.38 -4.54 5.85
C GLN A 16 -13.24 -4.93 4.90
N ARG A 17 -13.48 -4.90 3.59
CA ARG A 17 -12.43 -5.17 2.59
C ARG A 17 -11.36 -4.08 2.59
N LYS A 18 -11.74 -2.81 2.78
CA LYS A 18 -10.78 -1.70 2.90
C LYS A 18 -9.92 -1.88 4.16
N ALA A 19 -10.52 -2.23 5.29
CA ALA A 19 -9.81 -2.51 6.52
C ALA A 19 -8.85 -3.71 6.38
N LEU A 20 -9.28 -4.79 5.73
CA LEU A 20 -8.43 -5.94 5.42
C LEU A 20 -7.19 -5.52 4.64
N PHE A 21 -7.36 -4.80 3.53
CA PHE A 21 -6.21 -4.40 2.71
C PHE A 21 -5.27 -3.47 3.45
N ARG A 22 -5.79 -2.54 4.26
CA ARG A 22 -4.96 -1.70 5.13
C ARG A 22 -4.17 -2.50 6.15
N SER A 23 -4.80 -3.47 6.82
CA SER A 23 -4.15 -4.34 7.80
C SER A 23 -3.04 -5.19 7.16
N LEU A 24 -3.32 -5.82 6.01
CA LEU A 24 -2.33 -6.62 5.28
C LEU A 24 -1.20 -5.75 4.75
N ALA A 25 -1.50 -4.56 4.25
CA ALA A 25 -0.49 -3.65 3.73
C ALA A 25 0.42 -3.12 4.84
N ARG A 26 -0.16 -2.73 5.97
CA ARG A 26 0.59 -2.35 7.17
C ARG A 26 1.56 -3.47 7.58
N ALA A 27 1.05 -4.69 7.75
CA ALA A 27 1.86 -5.83 8.14
C ALA A 27 2.99 -6.11 7.14
N LEU A 28 2.70 -6.05 5.83
CA LEU A 28 3.73 -6.25 4.81
C LEU A 28 4.82 -5.17 4.83
N ILE A 29 4.47 -3.91 5.04
CA ILE A 29 5.45 -2.82 5.08
C ILE A 29 6.32 -2.91 6.34
N LEU A 30 5.70 -3.19 7.50
CA LEU A 30 6.44 -3.26 8.76
C LEU A 30 7.33 -4.50 8.85
N GLU A 31 6.80 -5.67 8.47
CA GLU A 31 7.49 -6.95 8.61
C GLU A 31 8.28 -7.38 7.37
N GLU A 32 8.19 -6.62 6.27
CA GLU A 32 8.80 -6.88 4.94
C GLU A 32 8.31 -8.15 4.22
N ARG A 33 7.81 -9.12 4.97
CA ARG A 33 7.26 -10.38 4.47
C ARG A 33 6.10 -10.85 5.34
N ILE A 34 5.01 -11.26 4.70
CA ILE A 34 3.87 -11.88 5.38
C ILE A 34 3.43 -13.16 4.67
N THR A 35 2.89 -14.09 5.44
CA THR A 35 2.21 -15.27 4.89
C THR A 35 0.70 -15.02 4.91
N THR A 36 0.04 -15.15 3.76
CA THR A 36 -1.42 -15.01 3.65
C THR A 36 -1.97 -15.89 2.53
N GLY A 37 -3.30 -15.99 2.44
CA GLY A 37 -3.94 -16.76 1.38
C GLY A 37 -3.64 -16.20 -0.01
N VAL A 38 -3.39 -17.08 -0.97
CA VAL A 38 -2.96 -16.73 -2.35
C VAL A 38 -3.86 -15.68 -3.00
N GLU A 39 -5.18 -15.82 -2.87
CA GLU A 39 -6.15 -14.87 -3.44
C GLU A 39 -6.06 -13.48 -2.80
N LYS A 40 -5.79 -13.40 -1.48
CA LYS A 40 -5.60 -12.14 -0.77
C LYS A 40 -4.29 -11.48 -1.19
N ALA A 41 -3.21 -12.25 -1.32
CA ALA A 41 -1.92 -11.76 -1.78
C ALA A 41 -2.01 -11.17 -3.20
N LYS A 42 -2.64 -11.90 -4.14
CA LYS A 42 -2.87 -11.41 -5.52
C LYS A 42 -3.69 -10.13 -5.54
N ALA A 43 -4.72 -10.03 -4.70
CA ALA A 43 -5.56 -8.84 -4.62
C ALA A 43 -4.89 -7.64 -3.90
N LEU A 44 -3.92 -7.90 -3.02
CA LEU A 44 -3.18 -6.87 -2.29
C LEU A 44 -2.15 -6.15 -3.18
N ARG A 45 -1.54 -6.85 -4.14
CA ARG A 45 -0.51 -6.31 -5.05
C ARG A 45 -0.78 -4.88 -5.57
N PRO A 46 -1.90 -4.59 -6.25
CA PRO A 46 -2.12 -3.25 -6.81
C PRO A 46 -2.25 -2.16 -5.74
N PHE A 47 -2.66 -2.52 -4.52
CA PHE A 47 -2.72 -1.57 -3.41
C PHE A 47 -1.32 -1.19 -2.92
N ILE A 48 -0.43 -2.17 -2.79
CA ILE A 48 0.97 -1.97 -2.39
C ILE A 48 1.78 -1.27 -3.47
N GLU A 49 1.63 -1.68 -4.74
CA GLU A 49 2.31 -1.04 -5.87
C GLU A 49 1.99 0.46 -5.95
N ARG A 50 0.75 0.84 -5.66
CA ARG A 50 0.36 2.26 -5.60
C ARG A 50 1.09 2.99 -4.47
N LEU A 51 1.20 2.39 -3.29
CA LEU A 51 1.93 2.99 -2.15
C LEU A 51 3.42 3.16 -2.48
N ILE A 52 4.07 2.13 -3.04
CA ILE A 52 5.48 2.20 -3.48
C ILE A 52 5.67 3.25 -4.56
N THR A 53 4.73 3.36 -5.51
CA THR A 53 4.78 4.39 -6.56
C THR A 53 4.75 5.79 -5.98
N LEU A 54 3.94 6.04 -4.94
CA LEU A 54 3.92 7.35 -4.26
C LEU A 54 5.24 7.65 -3.56
N ALA A 55 5.83 6.66 -2.88
CA ALA A 55 7.12 6.80 -2.23
C ALA A 55 8.24 7.13 -3.23
N ARG A 56 8.33 6.38 -4.34
CA ARG A 56 9.31 6.64 -5.41
C ARG A 56 9.14 8.00 -6.07
N LYS A 57 7.90 8.44 -6.31
CA LYS A 57 7.64 9.79 -6.85
C LYS A 57 8.09 10.89 -5.90
N ALA A 58 7.94 10.67 -4.59
CA ALA A 58 8.40 11.62 -3.58
C ALA A 58 9.93 11.66 -3.51
N GLU A 59 10.61 10.54 -3.70
CA GLU A 59 12.07 10.53 -3.77
C GLU A 59 12.59 11.25 -5.02
N ALA A 60 12.01 10.98 -6.19
CA ALA A 60 12.46 11.51 -7.48
C ALA A 60 12.22 13.02 -7.69
N THR A 61 11.71 13.74 -6.69
CA THR A 61 11.33 15.15 -6.81
C THR A 61 11.99 15.97 -5.71
N ASP A 62 12.75 17.02 -6.01
CA ASP A 62 13.39 17.86 -4.97
C ASP A 62 12.44 18.86 -4.29
N ASP A 63 11.28 19.12 -4.89
CA ASP A 63 10.28 20.04 -4.37
C ASP A 63 9.62 19.49 -3.07
N LYS A 64 9.89 20.18 -1.96
CA LYS A 64 9.36 19.88 -0.62
C LYS A 64 7.83 19.81 -0.57
N ILE A 65 7.13 20.65 -1.33
CA ILE A 65 5.66 20.67 -1.35
C ILE A 65 5.13 19.39 -2.01
N LYS A 66 5.75 18.98 -3.13
CA LYS A 66 5.41 17.72 -3.81
C LYS A 66 5.71 16.49 -2.96
N LYS A 67 6.86 16.45 -2.27
CA LYS A 67 7.18 15.38 -1.30
C LYS A 67 6.10 15.24 -0.23
N LEU A 68 5.69 16.36 0.36
CA LEU A 68 4.64 16.39 1.38
C LEU A 68 3.28 15.92 0.83
N HIS A 69 2.93 16.33 -0.39
CA HIS A 69 1.70 15.91 -1.06
C HIS A 69 1.63 14.39 -1.20
N TYR A 70 2.69 13.74 -1.69
CA TYR A 70 2.72 12.28 -1.85
C TYR A 70 2.62 11.54 -0.50
N ARG A 71 3.28 12.07 0.55
CA ARG A 71 3.17 11.50 1.91
C ARG A 71 1.73 11.61 2.47
N ARG A 72 1.04 12.72 2.20
CA ARG A 72 -0.38 12.90 2.57
C ARG A 72 -1.31 11.98 1.79
N GLU A 73 -1.06 11.77 0.50
CA GLU A 73 -1.83 10.81 -0.31
C GLU A 73 -1.67 9.38 0.23
N ALA A 74 -0.43 8.98 0.58
CA ALA A 74 -0.17 7.67 1.18
C ALA A 74 -0.90 7.50 2.51
N LEU A 75 -0.90 8.50 3.39
CA LEU A 75 -1.63 8.48 4.67
C LEU A 75 -3.16 8.38 4.49
N SER A 76 -3.72 8.94 3.43
CA SER A 76 -5.14 8.80 3.12
C SER A 76 -5.51 7.33 2.77
N LEU A 77 -4.62 6.65 2.04
CA LEU A 77 -4.78 5.26 1.65
C LEU A 77 -4.55 4.31 2.85
N LEU A 78 -3.41 4.47 3.51
CA LEU A 78 -2.96 3.72 4.68
C LEU A 78 -2.77 4.69 5.85
N PRO A 79 -3.78 4.86 6.73
CA PRO A 79 -3.73 5.80 7.85
C PRO A 79 -2.91 5.25 9.02
N ASP A 80 -1.65 4.90 8.75
CA ASP A 80 -0.68 4.40 9.71
C ASP A 80 0.62 5.19 9.52
N LYS A 81 0.98 6.00 10.53
CA LYS A 81 2.11 6.93 10.41
C LYS A 81 3.45 6.19 10.38
N GLU A 82 3.55 5.09 11.10
CA GLU A 82 4.77 4.29 11.25
C GLU A 82 5.07 3.56 9.95
N ALA A 83 4.09 2.85 9.39
CA ALA A 83 4.23 2.17 8.11
C ALA A 83 4.52 3.16 6.97
N VAL A 84 3.87 4.33 6.96
CA VAL A 84 4.16 5.35 5.93
C VAL A 84 5.53 5.98 6.12
N ALA A 85 6.02 6.17 7.35
CA ALA A 85 7.38 6.64 7.57
C ALA A 85 8.40 5.63 7.01
N LYS A 86 8.29 4.35 7.41
CA LYS A 86 9.14 3.27 6.92
C LYS A 86 9.13 3.16 5.39
N LEU A 87 7.96 3.22 4.78
CA LEU A 87 7.80 3.16 3.32
C LEU A 87 8.56 4.28 2.59
N PHE A 88 8.58 5.50 3.14
CA PHE A 88 9.24 6.65 2.50
C PHE A 88 10.74 6.73 2.83
N GLU A 89 11.17 6.13 3.93
CA GLU A 89 12.58 6.11 4.38
C GLU A 89 13.35 4.96 3.74
N ASP A 90 12.83 3.73 3.80
CA ASP A 90 13.55 2.53 3.36
C ASP A 90 13.26 2.18 1.90
N LEU A 91 11.99 2.12 1.52
CA LEU A 91 11.55 1.60 0.22
C LEU A 91 11.53 2.66 -0.89
N GLY A 92 11.66 3.94 -0.53
CA GLY A 92 11.97 5.01 -1.48
C GLY A 92 13.31 4.73 -2.15
N GLN A 93 14.36 4.53 -1.33
CA GLN A 93 15.78 4.47 -1.68
C GLN A 93 16.23 3.28 -2.57
N GLY A 94 15.30 2.50 -3.11
CA GLY A 94 15.61 1.33 -3.92
C GLY A 94 16.29 0.20 -3.15
N LYS A 95 16.32 0.25 -1.81
CA LYS A 95 16.72 -0.90 -1.00
C LYS A 95 15.66 -1.99 -1.18
N GLU A 96 16.08 -3.10 -1.76
CA GLU A 96 15.23 -4.29 -1.85
C GLU A 96 14.89 -4.79 -0.44
N PRO A 97 13.64 -5.19 -0.18
CA PRO A 97 13.29 -5.93 1.03
C PRO A 97 13.90 -7.34 1.04
#